data_AF-A0A6N7FD79-F1
#
_entry.id   AF-A0A6N7FD79-F1
#
_cell.length_a   1.000
_cell.length_b   1.000
_cell.length_c   1.000
_cell.angle_alpha   90.00
_cell.angle_beta   90.00
_cell.angle_gamma   90.00
#
_symmetry.space_group_name_H-M   'P 1'
#
loop_
_entity.id
_entity.type
_entity.pdbx_description
1 polymer ?
#
loop_
_entity_poly.entity_id
_entity_poly.type
_entity_poly.pdbx_seq_one_letter_code
_entity_poly.pdbx_strand_id
1 'polypeptide(L)'
;MTNKTTLLLSTETPDGWTIEDILTEIQNDIIKRSQKIVDDKRPEARQVLDNNILILRRLSECIAKAQESTILLKRSFGPHEDGKPRIGVA
;
A
#
# COMPACT_ATOMS: atom_id res chain seq x y z
N MET A 1 23.64 0.97 -2.48
CA MET A 1 23.17 -0.42 -2.31
C MET A 1 21.73 -0.34 -1.83
N THR A 2 20.76 -0.48 -2.74
CA THR A 2 19.35 -0.40 -2.41
C THR A 2 18.87 -1.81 -2.08
N ASN A 3 18.51 -2.07 -0.83
CA ASN A 3 17.90 -3.33 -0.41
C ASN A 3 16.56 -3.48 -1.16
N LYS A 4 16.50 -4.37 -2.16
CA LYS A 4 15.27 -4.69 -2.90
C LYS A 4 14.48 -5.72 -2.09
N THR A 5 13.23 -5.41 -1.74
CA THR A 5 12.38 -6.33 -0.98
C THR A 5 11.26 -6.84 -1.89
N THR A 6 11.49 -7.98 -2.51
CA THR A 6 10.56 -8.67 -3.42
C THR A 6 9.47 -9.39 -2.60
N LEU A 7 8.54 -8.64 -2.02
CA LEU A 7 7.37 -9.19 -1.35
C LEU A 7 6.16 -9.03 -2.27
N LEU A 8 5.63 -10.16 -2.75
CA LEU A 8 4.41 -10.21 -3.58
C LEU A 8 4.50 -9.31 -4.83
N LEU A 9 5.60 -9.38 -5.57
CA LEU A 9 5.68 -8.72 -6.87
C LEU A 9 4.66 -9.33 -7.82
N SER A 10 3.94 -8.48 -8.56
CA SER A 10 3.30 -8.90 -9.80
C SER A 10 4.35 -9.57 -10.68
N THR A 11 4.02 -10.73 -11.26
CA THR A 11 4.91 -11.51 -12.15
C THR A 11 5.38 -10.71 -13.38
N GLU A 12 4.82 -9.53 -13.60
CA GLU A 12 5.04 -8.68 -14.77
C GLU A 12 6.08 -7.56 -14.57
N THR A 13 6.62 -7.34 -13.35
CA THR A 13 7.61 -6.26 -13.10
C THR A 13 8.79 -6.69 -12.21
N PRO A 14 10.02 -6.78 -12.77
CA PRO A 14 11.25 -7.11 -12.02
C PRO A 14 11.70 -6.06 -10.99
N ASP A 15 11.19 -4.82 -11.09
CA ASP A 15 11.37 -3.73 -10.11
C ASP A 15 10.08 -3.47 -9.31
N GLY A 16 9.26 -4.51 -9.15
CA GLY A 16 7.90 -4.37 -8.66
C GLY A 16 7.80 -3.79 -7.26
N TRP A 17 6.63 -3.25 -6.98
CA TRP A 17 6.26 -2.63 -5.72
C TRP A 17 5.63 -3.68 -4.81
N THR A 18 5.89 -3.62 -3.50
CA THR A 18 5.11 -4.43 -2.54
C THR A 18 3.68 -3.91 -2.46
N ILE A 19 2.75 -4.70 -1.90
CA ILE A 19 1.36 -4.24 -1.72
C ILE A 19 1.34 -3.00 -0.82
N GLU A 20 2.13 -2.99 0.26
CA GLU A 20 2.25 -1.83 1.14
C GLU A 20 2.83 -0.61 0.44
N ASP A 21 3.77 -0.76 -0.50
CA ASP A 21 4.28 0.38 -1.28
C ASP A 21 3.20 0.95 -2.21
N ILE A 22 2.46 0.10 -2.93
CA ILE A 22 1.39 0.53 -3.84
C ILE A 22 0.30 1.28 -3.08
N LEU A 23 -0.15 0.71 -1.96
CA LEU A 23 -1.20 1.32 -1.14
C LEU A 23 -0.73 2.64 -0.52
N THR A 24 0.54 2.74 -0.15
CA THR A 24 1.14 3.97 0.37
C THR A 24 1.13 5.08 -0.68
N GLU A 25 1.43 4.79 -1.95
CA GLU A 25 1.35 5.80 -3.01
C GLU A 25 -0.07 6.29 -3.27
N ILE A 26 -1.04 5.38 -3.26
CA ILE A 26 -2.46 5.75 -3.35
C ILE A 26 -2.85 6.64 -2.17
N GLN A 27 -2.44 6.29 -0.96
CA GLN A 27 -2.69 7.10 0.24
C GLN A 27 -2.07 8.51 0.11
N ASN A 28 -0.82 8.60 -0.35
CA ASN A 28 -0.12 9.86 -0.58
C ASN A 28 -0.85 10.76 -1.59
N ASP A 29 -1.36 10.19 -2.69
CA ASP A 29 -2.09 10.95 -3.71
C ASP A 29 -3.43 11.49 -3.17
N ILE A 30 -4.16 10.68 -2.39
CA ILE A 30 -5.43 11.11 -1.78
C ILE A 30 -5.20 12.23 -0.76
N ILE A 31 -4.13 12.17 0.04
CA ILE A 31 -3.77 13.27 0.97
C ILE A 31 -3.54 14.57 0.19
N LYS A 32 -2.70 14.53 -0.86
CA LYS A 32 -2.39 15.70 -1.70
C LYS A 32 -3.64 16.31 -2.33
N ARG A 33 -4.60 15.48 -2.76
CA ARG A 33 -5.89 15.94 -3.31
C ARG A 33 -6.80 16.52 -2.24
N SER A 34 -6.86 15.91 -1.06
CA SER A 34 -7.69 16.36 0.06
C SER A 34 -7.26 17.72 0.60
N GLN A 35 -5.95 18.00 0.60
CA GLN A 35 -5.41 19.32 0.96
C GLN A 35 -5.96 20.46 0.09
N LYS A 36 -6.28 20.20 -1.19
CA LYS A 36 -6.82 21.22 -2.11
C LYS A 36 -8.25 21.65 -1.78
N ILE A 37 -8.99 20.85 -1.00
CA ILE A 37 -10.41 21.09 -0.69
C ILE A 37 -10.67 21.29 0.81
N VAL A 38 -9.62 21.29 1.65
CA VAL A 38 -9.76 21.34 3.12
C VAL A 38 -10.44 22.62 3.61
N ASP A 39 -10.31 23.74 2.91
CA ASP A 39 -10.93 25.02 3.30
C ASP A 39 -12.22 25.35 2.52
N ASP A 40 -12.63 24.50 1.56
CA ASP A 40 -13.81 24.74 0.73
C ASP A 40 -15.11 24.40 1.48
N LYS A 41 -15.83 25.42 1.95
CA LYS A 41 -17.02 25.26 2.82
C LYS A 41 -18.27 24.74 2.12
N ARG A 42 -18.26 24.53 0.79
CA ARG A 42 -19.44 24.02 0.07
C ARG A 42 -19.80 22.61 0.55
N PRO A 43 -21.10 22.28 0.72
CA PRO A 43 -21.53 20.96 1.23
C PRO A 43 -20.93 19.78 0.46
N GLU A 44 -20.86 19.90 -0.87
CA GLU A 44 -20.30 18.87 -1.76
C GLU A 44 -18.81 18.65 -1.50
N ALA A 45 -18.06 19.74 -1.31
CA ALA A 45 -16.64 19.66 -0.99
C ALA A 45 -16.41 19.01 0.39
N ARG A 46 -17.28 19.26 1.37
CA ARG A 46 -17.16 18.63 2.70
C ARG A 46 -17.47 17.13 2.61
N GLN A 47 -18.51 16.75 1.87
CA GLN A 47 -18.83 15.35 1.65
C GLN A 47 -17.69 14.58 0.97
N VAL A 48 -17.02 15.19 -0.02
CA VAL A 48 -15.85 14.60 -0.68
C VAL A 48 -14.68 14.46 0.30
N LEU A 49 -14.43 15.48 1.13
CA LEU A 49 -13.38 15.42 2.15
C LEU A 49 -13.65 14.31 3.18
N ASP A 50 -14.88 14.17 3.65
CA ASP A 50 -15.29 13.12 4.59
C ASP A 50 -15.10 11.73 3.98
N ASN A 51 -15.48 11.55 2.71
CA ASN A 51 -15.23 10.31 1.97
C ASN A 51 -13.73 10.00 1.87
N ASN A 52 -12.90 11.00 1.55
CA ASN A 52 -11.46 10.83 1.48
C ASN A 52 -10.86 10.44 2.83
N ILE A 53 -11.30 11.05 3.93
CA ILE A 53 -10.85 10.69 5.29
C ILE A 53 -11.19 9.21 5.59
N LEU A 54 -12.39 8.75 5.22
CA LEU A 54 -12.78 7.36 5.40
C LEU A 54 -11.92 6.40 4.54
N ILE A 55 -11.66 6.75 3.29
CA ILE A 55 -10.78 5.98 2.40
C ILE A 55 -9.35 5.91 2.97
N LEU A 56 -8.81 7.03 3.46
CA LEU A 56 -7.48 7.09 4.05
C LEU A 56 -7.36 6.17 5.27
N ARG A 57 -8.39 6.13 6.12
CA ARG A 57 -8.45 5.16 7.24
C ARG A 57 -8.39 3.72 6.75
N ARG A 58 -9.19 3.37 5.74
CA ARG A 58 -9.21 2.00 5.17
C ARG A 58 -7.87 1.64 4.54
N LEU A 59 -7.22 2.59 3.85
CA LEU A 59 -5.89 2.38 3.31
C LEU A 59 -4.86 2.11 4.41
N SER A 60 -4.91 2.84 5.53
CA SER A 60 -4.03 2.54 6.68
C SER A 60 -4.25 1.12 7.23
N GLU A 61 -5.52 0.69 7.34
CA GLU A 61 -5.87 -0.68 7.75
C GLU A 61 -5.31 -1.72 6.75
N CYS A 62 -5.41 -1.47 5.44
CA CYS A 62 -4.87 -2.34 4.40
C CYS A 62 -3.33 -2.39 4.39
N ILE A 63 -2.65 -1.25 4.55
CA ILE A 63 -1.18 -1.16 4.61
C ILE A 63 -0.66 -1.99 5.79
N ALA A 64 -1.28 -1.83 6.97
CA ALA A 64 -0.91 -2.63 8.15
C ALA A 64 -1.06 -4.14 7.88
N LYS A 65 -2.13 -4.56 7.20
CA LYS A 65 -2.35 -5.98 6.84
C LYS A 65 -1.33 -6.49 5.82
N ALA A 66 -0.93 -5.66 4.86
CA ALA A 66 0.14 -6.00 3.92
C ALA A 66 1.47 -6.20 4.65
N GLN A 67 1.84 -5.28 5.56
CA GLN A 67 3.04 -5.39 6.39
C GLN A 67 3.00 -6.61 7.32
N GLU A 68 1.86 -6.91 7.94
CA GLU A 68 1.67 -8.13 8.74
C GLU A 68 1.92 -9.39 7.89
N SER A 69 1.42 -9.41 6.66
CA SER A 69 1.64 -10.52 5.72
C SER A 69 3.12 -10.64 5.35
N THR A 70 3.80 -9.52 5.12
CA THR A 70 5.24 -9.45 4.89
C THR A 70 6.04 -10.08 6.04
N ILE A 71 5.70 -9.68 7.27
CA ILE A 71 6.34 -10.20 8.49
C ILE A 71 6.04 -11.69 8.64
N LEU A 72 4.80 -12.12 8.42
CA LEU A 72 4.39 -13.52 8.48
C LEU A 72 5.20 -14.37 7.51
N LEU A 73 5.32 -13.96 6.24
CA LEU A 73 6.08 -14.69 5.24
C LEU A 73 7.57 -14.75 5.59
N LYS A 74 8.13 -13.66 6.13
CA LYS A 74 9.53 -13.64 6.57
C LYS A 74 9.77 -14.57 7.77
N ARG A 75 8.83 -14.63 8.70
CA ARG A 75 8.89 -15.52 9.87
C ARG A 75 8.76 -16.98 9.47
N SER A 76 7.83 -17.30 8.57
CA SER A 76 7.50 -18.69 8.21
C SER A 76 8.51 -19.32 7.25
N PHE A 77 9.10 -18.53 6.34
CA PHE A 77 9.95 -19.03 5.25
C PHE A 77 11.36 -18.43 5.24
N GLY A 78 11.70 -17.59 6.23
CA GLY A 78 12.97 -16.88 6.26
C GLY A 78 13.01 -15.65 5.35
N PRO A 79 14.21 -15.04 5.18
CA PRO A 79 14.38 -13.94 4.24
C PRO A 79 14.01 -14.37 2.82
N HIS A 80 13.56 -13.41 2.01
CA HIS A 80 13.26 -13.70 0.62
C HIS A 80 14.53 -14.04 -0.16
N GLU A 81 14.46 -15.07 -1.02
CA GLU A 81 15.46 -15.37 -2.04
C GLU A 81 14.94 -14.94 -3.40
N ASP A 82 15.68 -14.05 -4.07
CA ASP A 82 15.29 -13.50 -5.38
C ASP A 82 14.96 -14.61 -6.39
N GLY A 83 13.84 -14.44 -7.10
CA GLY A 83 13.37 -15.38 -8.11
C GLY A 83 12.69 -16.64 -7.58
N LYS A 84 12.59 -16.83 -6.25
CA LYS A 84 11.87 -17.97 -5.65
C LYS A 84 10.60 -17.50 -4.93
N PRO A 85 9.40 -17.85 -5.42
CA PRO A 85 8.17 -17.55 -4.71
C PRO A 85 8.14 -18.34 -3.38
N ARG A 86 7.75 -17.66 -2.29
CA ARG A 86 7.57 -18.30 -0.97
C ARG A 86 6.25 -19.08 -0.85
N ILE A 87 5.22 -18.63 -1.57
CA ILE A 87 3.89 -19.23 -1.66
C ILE A 87 3.35 -19.01 -3.09
N GLY A 88 2.33 -19.77 -3.49
CA GLY A 88 1.63 -19.55 -4.77
C GLY A 88 2.28 -20.21 -6.01
N VAL A 89 3.12 -21.23 -5.81
CA VAL A 89 3.62 -22.09 -6.88
C VAL A 89 2.58 -23.20 -7.12
N ALA A 90 1.89 -23.17 -8.26
CA ALA A 90 1.09 -24.26 -8.78
C ALA A 90 1.83 -24.91 -9.95
#